data_AF-A0AAW3YTC2-F1
#
_entry.id   AF-A0AAW3YTC2-F1
#
_cell.length_a   1.000
_cell.length_b   1.000
_cell.length_c   1.000
_cell.angle_alpha   90.00
_cell.angle_beta   90.00
_cell.angle_gamma   90.00
#
_symmetry.space_group_name_H-M   'P 1'
#
loop_
_entity.id
_entity.type
_entity.pdbx_description
1 polymer ?
#
loop_
_entity_poly.entity_id
_entity_poly.type
_entity_poly.pdbx_seq_one_letter_code
_entity_poly.pdbx_strand_id
1 'polypeptide(L)' 'MMRLVWDAVGSEFASRHQQYELFYTGAPYQTLARLYHQYNWQASKELVEKIRVLQV' A
#
# COMPACT_ATOMS: atom_id res chain seq x y z
N MET A 1 -25.95 -9.92 15.30
CA MET A 1 -24.73 -9.76 14.48
C MET A 1 -24.41 -8.31 14.10
N MET A 2 -25.37 -7.39 13.93
CA MET A 2 -25.04 -5.97 13.60
C MET A 2 -24.32 -5.16 14.70
N ARG A 3 -24.61 -5.37 16.00
CA ARG A 3 -24.02 -4.55 17.07
C ARG A 3 -22.52 -4.80 17.28
N LEU A 4 -22.07 -6.05 17.18
CA LEU A 4 -20.65 -6.43 17.28
C LEU A 4 -19.77 -5.79 16.20
N VAL A 5 -20.29 -5.69 14.97
CA VAL A 5 -19.57 -5.04 13.86
C VAL A 5 -19.49 -3.53 14.07
N TRP A 6 -20.53 -2.91 14.64
CA TRP A 6 -20.55 -1.49 14.95
C TRP A 6 -19.58 -1.11 16.08
N ASP A 7 -19.48 -1.96 17.11
CA ASP A 7 -18.47 -1.81 18.17
C ASP A 7 -17.04 -1.98 17.63
N ALA A 8 -16.86 -2.79 16.58
CA ALA A 8 -15.55 -3.04 15.96
C ALA A 8 -15.13 -1.98 14.93
N VAL A 9 -16.03 -1.15 14.40
CA VAL A 9 -15.70 -0.13 13.39
C VAL A 9 -15.69 1.29 13.99
N GLY A 10 -16.46 1.53 15.06
CA GLY A 10 -16.63 2.87 15.64
C GLY A 10 -16.04 3.08 17.05
N SER A 11 -15.54 2.04 17.72
CA SER A 11 -15.00 2.20 19.08
C SER A 11 -13.56 2.73 19.09
N GLU A 12 -13.21 3.50 20.13
CA GLU A 12 -11.85 4.00 20.34
C GLU A 12 -10.80 2.88 20.36
N PHE A 13 -11.20 1.68 20.82
CA PHE A 13 -10.37 0.49 20.86
C PHE A 13 -10.02 -0.02 19.45
N ALA A 14 -10.99 -0.06 18.54
CA ALA A 14 -10.75 -0.45 17.15
C ALA A 14 -9.89 0.57 16.38
N SER A 15 -10.11 1.87 16.61
CA SER A 15 -9.29 2.92 16.01
C SER A 15 -7.82 2.84 16.44
N ARG A 16 -7.55 2.59 17.73
CA ARG A 16 -6.16 2.43 18.22
C ARG A 16 -5.51 1.16 17.68
N HIS A 17 -6.26 0.07 17.57
CA HIS A 17 -5.76 -1.18 16.99
C HIS A 17 -5.40 -1.00 15.52
N GLN A 18 -6.26 -0.37 14.73
CA GLN A 18 -6.00 -0.10 13.32
C GLN A 18 -4.81 0.85 13.11
N GLN A 19 -4.67 1.88 13.95
CA GLN A 19 -3.50 2.75 13.93
C GLN A 19 -2.21 2.00 14.31
N TYR A 20 -2.27 1.09 15.29
CA TYR A 20 -1.12 0.26 15.65
C TYR A 20 -0.67 -0.59 14.46
N GLU A 21 -1.58 -1.31 13.81
CA GLU A 21 -1.27 -2.13 12.63
C GLU A 21 -0.66 -1.31 11.48
N LEU A 22 -1.17 -0.09 11.25
CA LEU A 22 -0.69 0.79 10.18
C LEU A 22 0.71 1.36 10.43
N PHE A 23 1.09 1.58 11.68
CA PHE A 23 2.35 2.24 12.05
C PHE A 23 3.34 1.32 12.74
N TYR A 24 3.01 0.05 12.99
CA TYR A 24 3.89 -0.90 13.67
C TYR A 24 5.23 -1.04 12.96
N THR A 25 5.22 -1.07 11.62
CA THR A 25 6.41 -1.16 10.78
C THR A 25 6.89 0.21 10.26
N GLY A 26 6.33 1.30 10.77
CA GLY A 26 6.60 2.66 10.34
C GLY A 26 5.49 3.23 9.45
N ALA A 27 5.54 4.54 9.23
CA ALA A 27 4.50 5.23 8.49
C ALA A 27 4.49 4.83 7.00
N PRO A 28 3.32 4.47 6.43
CA PRO A 28 3.23 3.88 5.09
C PRO A 28 3.81 4.77 3.99
N TYR A 29 3.70 6.10 4.13
CA TYR A 29 4.12 7.03 3.09
C TYR A 29 5.64 7.08 2.92
N GLN A 30 6.43 6.91 3.98
CA GLN A 30 7.89 6.81 3.88
C GLN A 30 8.32 5.50 3.23
N THR A 31 7.67 4.40 3.61
CA THR A 31 7.95 3.07 3.04
C THR A 31 7.64 3.07 1.54
N LEU A 32 6.48 3.60 1.15
CA LEU A 32 6.09 3.72 -0.26
C LEU A 32 7.00 4.66 -1.02
N ALA A 33 7.40 5.81 -0.45
CA ALA A 33 8.35 6.72 -1.09
C ALA A 33 9.72 6.05 -1.31
N ARG A 34 10.24 5.32 -0.31
CA ARG A 34 11.51 4.58 -0.45
C ARG A 34 11.40 3.52 -1.54
N LEU A 35 10.31 2.75 -1.57
CA LEU A 35 10.07 1.77 -2.61
C LEU A 35 9.98 2.41 -3.99
N TYR A 36 9.28 3.55 -4.11
CA TYR A 36 9.19 4.32 -5.33
C TYR A 36 10.58 4.77 -5.84
N HIS A 37 11.44 5.26 -4.95
CA HIS A 37 12.79 5.68 -5.33
C HIS A 37 13.75 4.52 -5.63
N GLN A 38 13.58 3.37 -4.97
CA GLN A 38 14.43 2.19 -5.20
C GLN A 38 13.97 1.32 -6.37
N TYR A 39 12.72 1.43 -6.81
CA TYR A 39 12.19 0.66 -7.92
C TYR A 39 12.85 1.06 -9.24
N ASN A 40 13.25 0.05 -10.03
CA ASN A 40 13.89 0.29 -11.33
C ASN A 40 12.85 0.63 -12.40
N TRP A 41 12.46 1.90 -12.44
CA TRP A 41 11.53 2.43 -13.45
C TRP A 41 12.04 2.28 -14.89
N GLN A 42 13.35 2.33 -15.08
CA GLN A 42 13.96 2.25 -16.40
C GLN A 42 13.74 0.86 -17.02
N ALA A 43 14.01 -0.21 -16.27
CA ALA A 43 13.77 -1.58 -16.73
C ALA A 43 12.29 -1.83 -17.07
N SER A 44 11.38 -1.31 -16.25
CA SER A 44 9.94 -1.45 -16.51
C SER A 44 9.48 -0.70 -17.77
N LYS A 45 10.03 0.49 -18.03
CA LYS A 45 9.78 1.23 -19.28
C LYS A 45 10.31 0.49 -20.50
N GLU A 46 11.53 -0.05 -20.41
CA GLU A 46 12.13 -0.83 -21.49
C GLU A 46 11.33 -2.09 -21.82
N LEU A 47 10.75 -2.75 -20.81
CA LEU A 47 9.88 -3.89 -21.01
C LEU A 47 8.61 -3.49 -21.78
N VAL A 48 7.97 -2.39 -21.40
CA VAL A 48 6.78 -1.87 -22.09
C VAL A 48 7.07 -1.52 -23.54
N GLU A 49 8.20 -0.85 -23.82
CA GLU A 49 8.59 -0.52 -25.20
C GLU A 49 8.89 -1.77 -26.03
N LYS A 50 9.56 -2.79 -25.45
CA LYS A 50 9.78 -4.07 -26.15
C LYS A 50 8.48 -4.75 -26.55
N ILE A 51 7.52 -4.81 -25.63
CA ILE A 51 6.20 -5.40 -25.92
C ILE A 51 5.48 -4.60 -27.01
N ARG A 52 5.51 -3.26 -26.92
CA ARG A 52 4.90 -2.37 -27.91
C ARG A 52 5.45 -2.60 -29.32
N VAL A 53 6.77 -2.75 -29.45
CA VAL A 53 7.43 -3.00 -30.75
C VAL A 53 7.07 -4.38 -31.30
N LEU A 54 6.84 -5.39 -30.45
CA LEU A 54 6.43 -6.74 -30.87
C LEU A 54 4.96 -6.83 -31.29
N GLN A 55 4.13 -5.84 -30.96
CA GLN A 55 2.72 -5.80 -31.34
C GLN A 55 2.44 -5.04 -32.64
N VAL A 56 3.48 -4.46 -33.27
CA VAL A 56 3.42 -3.82 -34.60
C VAL A 56 4.02 -4.76 -35.63
#